data_AF-A0A9P4LLK1-F1
#
_entry.id   AF-A0A9P4LLK1-F1
#
_cell.length_a   1.000
_cell.length_b   1.000
_cell.length_c   1.000
_cell.angle_alpha   90.00
_cell.angle_beta   90.00
_cell.angle_gamma   90.00
#
_symmetry.space_group_name_H-M   'P 1'
#
loop_
_entity.id
_entity.type
_entity.pdbx_description
1 polymer ?
#
loop_
_entity_poly.entity_id
_entity_poly.type
_entity_poly.pdbx_seq_one_letter_code
_entity_poly.pdbx_strand_id
1 'polypeptide(L)'
;MSATNGPGISERRLVPIGSVYMTNRKKVFVFKCTERPCNRKTYTRMYDLRRHYDGAHASQGPKFWCPYEGCERSARGGGPSFPRKDKLKDHVRSMHNGGD
;
A
#
# COMPACT_ATOMS: atom_id res chain seq x y z
N MET A 1 -41.50 -3.28 24.09
CA MET A 1 -41.13 -3.01 22.70
C MET A 1 -39.81 -2.24 22.73
N SER A 2 -38.68 -2.92 22.59
CA SER A 2 -37.36 -2.26 22.67
C SER A 2 -36.56 -2.65 21.43
N ALA A 3 -36.52 -1.74 20.46
CA ALA A 3 -35.73 -1.90 19.25
C ALA A 3 -34.24 -1.71 19.59
N THR A 4 -33.45 -2.77 19.45
CA THR A 4 -31.99 -2.69 19.47
C THR A 4 -31.52 -2.08 18.15
N ASN A 5 -31.07 -0.82 18.20
CA ASN A 5 -30.33 -0.19 17.11
C ASN A 5 -29.04 -0.99 16.84
N GLY A 6 -28.99 -1.67 15.71
CA GLY A 6 -27.75 -2.29 15.21
C GLY A 6 -26.72 -1.23 14.84
N PRO A 7 -25.41 -1.52 14.93
CA PRO A 7 -24.38 -0.57 14.54
C PRO A 7 -24.52 -0.27 13.03
N GLY A 8 -24.94 0.96 12.73
CA GLY A 8 -25.02 1.48 11.38
C GLY A 8 -23.67 1.34 10.68
N ILE A 9 -23.70 0.87 9.44
CA ILE A 9 -22.54 0.83 8.55
C ILE A 9 -22.13 2.30 8.33
N SER A 10 -21.22 2.81 9.17
CA SER A 10 -20.71 4.17 9.09
C SER A 10 -20.23 4.45 7.66
N GLU A 11 -20.77 5.51 7.05
CA GLU A 11 -20.42 6.02 5.72
C GLU A 11 -18.91 5.91 5.45
N ARG A 12 -18.52 4.92 4.66
CA ARG A 12 -17.14 4.78 4.22
C ARG A 12 -16.88 5.91 3.23
N ARG A 13 -16.26 6.99 3.72
CA ARG A 13 -15.80 8.11 2.89
C ARG A 13 -14.96 7.55 1.73
N LEU A 14 -15.51 7.62 0.53
CA LEU A 14 -14.79 7.26 -0.69
C LEU A 14 -13.74 8.34 -0.95
N VAL A 15 -12.47 7.93 -1.03
CA VAL A 15 -11.36 8.84 -1.32
C VAL A 15 -10.86 8.56 -2.74
N PRO A 16 -10.76 9.58 -3.61
CA PRO A 16 -10.23 9.39 -4.95
C PRO A 16 -8.72 9.14 -4.90
N ILE A 17 -8.31 7.90 -5.22
CA ILE A 17 -6.89 7.51 -5.26
C ILE A 17 -6.23 7.77 -6.61
N GLY A 18 -7.03 7.96 -7.66
CA GLY A 18 -6.56 8.18 -9.02
C GLY A 18 -7.68 8.29 -10.05
N SER A 19 -7.29 8.59 -11.29
CA SER A 19 -8.18 8.73 -12.45
C SER A 19 -7.82 7.69 -13.52
N VAL A 20 -8.83 7.21 -14.26
CA VAL A 20 -8.68 6.24 -15.34
C VAL A 20 -8.78 6.97 -16.69
N TYR A 21 -7.85 6.68 -17.59
CA TYR A 21 -7.80 7.17 -18.96
C TYR A 21 -7.76 5.98 -19.93
N MET A 22 -8.20 6.18 -21.17
CA MET A 22 -8.11 5.17 -22.23
C MET A 22 -7.32 5.75 -23.40
N THR A 23 -6.42 4.96 -23.98
CA THR A 23 -5.68 5.40 -25.17
C THR A 23 -6.44 5.03 -26.45
N ASN A 24 -6.42 5.91 -27.46
CA ASN A 24 -7.17 5.68 -28.71
C ASN A 24 -6.54 4.63 -29.63
N ARG A 25 -5.23 4.36 -29.51
CA ARG A 25 -4.50 3.46 -30.45
C ARG A 25 -4.64 1.98 -30.12
N LYS A 26 -4.82 1.65 -28.85
CA LYS A 26 -5.11 0.31 -28.33
C LYS A 26 -6.03 0.54 -27.14
N LYS A 27 -7.11 -0.22 -26.98
CA LYS A 27 -8.05 -0.10 -25.84
C LYS A 27 -7.36 -0.48 -24.51
N VAL A 28 -6.44 0.36 -24.08
CA VAL A 28 -5.57 0.18 -22.92
C VAL A 28 -5.94 1.27 -21.93
N PHE A 29 -6.24 0.83 -20.71
CA PHE A 29 -6.49 1.72 -19.60
C PHE A 29 -5.18 2.17 -18.97
N VAL A 30 -5.10 3.47 -18.67
CA VAL A 30 -3.99 4.11 -17.95
C VAL A 30 -4.54 4.71 -16.68
N PHE A 31 -3.94 4.36 -15.56
CA PHE A 31 -4.33 4.84 -14.24
C PHE A 31 -3.35 5.91 -13.79
N LYS A 32 -3.83 7.08 -13.34
CA LYS A 32 -2.98 8.17 -12.83
C LYS A 32 -3.32 8.50 -11.39
N CYS A 33 -2.33 8.88 -10.61
CA CYS A 33 -2.58 9.39 -9.26
C CYS A 33 -3.16 10.82 -9.30
N THR A 34 -4.13 11.10 -8.42
CA THR A 34 -4.78 12.41 -8.27
C THR A 34 -3.96 13.41 -7.44
N GLU A 35 -3.02 12.93 -6.64
CA GLU A 35 -2.20 13.78 -5.78
C GLU A 35 -1.23 14.63 -6.61
N ARG A 36 -1.19 15.94 -6.33
CA ARG A 36 -0.33 16.93 -7.03
C ARG A 36 1.14 16.48 -7.21
N PRO A 37 1.83 15.95 -6.17
CA PRO A 37 3.22 15.51 -6.34
C PRO A 37 3.38 14.29 -7.26
N CYS A 38 2.29 13.59 -7.61
CA CYS A 38 2.30 12.34 -8.36
C CYS A 38 1.55 12.42 -9.70
N ASN A 39 1.16 13.61 -10.14
CA ASN A 39 0.35 13.82 -11.36
C ASN A 39 0.99 13.27 -12.67
N ARG A 40 2.32 13.14 -12.71
CA ARG A 40 3.07 12.55 -13.84
C ARG A 40 3.17 11.02 -13.75
N LYS A 41 2.86 10.41 -12.61
CA LYS A 41 2.94 8.95 -12.44
C LYS A 41 1.73 8.28 -13.08
N THR A 42 2.01 7.37 -14.00
CA THR A 42 1.02 6.56 -14.69
C THR A 42 1.27 5.08 -14.43
N TYR A 43 0.18 4.31 -14.43
CA TYR A 43 0.20 2.87 -14.19
C TYR A 43 -0.64 2.17 -15.25
N THR A 44 -0.23 0.98 -15.65
CA THR A 44 -0.98 0.15 -16.61
C THR A 44 -1.96 -0.81 -15.92
N ARG A 45 -1.88 -0.93 -14.58
CA ARG A 45 -2.74 -1.79 -13.76
C ARG A 45 -3.27 -1.01 -12.55
N MET A 46 -4.54 -1.23 -12.20
CA MET A 46 -5.16 -0.64 -10.99
C MET A 46 -4.41 -1.01 -9.71
N TYR A 47 -3.94 -2.25 -9.63
CA TYR A 47 -3.17 -2.74 -8.50
C TYR A 47 -1.91 -1.89 -8.23
N ASP A 48 -1.22 -1.45 -9.27
CA ASP A 48 -0.02 -0.62 -9.11
C ASP A 48 -0.35 0.81 -8.64
N LEU A 49 -1.44 1.39 -9.14
CA LEU A 49 -1.94 2.67 -8.63
C LEU A 49 -2.32 2.56 -7.14
N ARG A 50 -3.06 1.50 -6.78
CA ARG A 50 -3.46 1.27 -5.39
C ARG A 50 -2.26 1.13 -4.46
N ARG A 51 -1.29 0.31 -4.86
CA ARG A 51 -0.03 0.14 -4.12
C ARG A 51 0.73 1.45 -3.97
N HIS A 52 0.79 2.27 -5.02
CA HIS A 52 1.40 3.59 -4.94
C HIS A 52 0.69 4.46 -3.91
N TYR A 53 -0.64 4.51 -3.96
CA TYR A 53 -1.44 5.33 -3.05
C TYR A 53 -1.24 4.89 -1.58
N ASP A 54 -1.33 3.59 -1.31
CA ASP A 54 -1.14 3.05 0.04
C ASP A 54 0.28 3.30 0.59
N GLY A 55 1.29 3.35 -0.28
CA GLY A 55 2.68 3.59 0.12
C GLY A 55 3.09 5.05 0.22
N ALA A 56 2.47 5.94 -0.57
CA ALA A 56 2.87 7.34 -0.67
C ALA A 56 1.91 8.31 0.03
N HIS A 57 0.64 7.95 0.13
CA HIS A 57 -0.44 8.89 0.52
C HIS A 57 -1.26 8.39 1.71
N ALA A 58 -1.26 7.10 2.02
CA ALA A 58 -1.93 6.61 3.23
C ALA A 58 -1.15 7.03 4.48
N SER A 59 -1.83 7.72 5.40
CA SER A 59 -1.21 8.26 6.63
C SER A 59 -0.66 7.19 7.58
N GLN A 60 -1.14 5.94 7.49
CA GLN A 60 -0.68 4.81 8.27
C GLN A 60 -0.53 3.60 7.34
N GLY A 61 0.56 3.59 6.57
CA GLY A 61 0.94 2.42 5.79
C GLY A 61 1.22 1.21 6.69
N PRO A 62 0.98 -0.02 6.22
CA PRO A 62 1.32 -1.22 6.96
C PRO A 62 2.82 -1.25 7.27
N LYS A 63 3.17 -1.39 8.55
CA LYS A 63 4.55 -1.53 9.03
C LYS A 63 4.89 -3.01 9.10
N PHE A 64 5.81 -3.46 8.24
CA PHE A 64 6.32 -4.82 8.29
C PHE A 64 7.71 -4.81 8.92
N TRP A 65 7.89 -5.55 10.01
CA TRP A 65 9.16 -5.63 10.73
C TRP A 65 9.90 -6.92 10.40
N CYS A 66 11.23 -6.89 10.46
CA CYS A 66 12.02 -8.11 10.37
C CYS A 66 11.77 -9.00 11.61
N PRO A 67 11.52 -10.31 11.46
CA PRO A 67 11.29 -11.20 12.60
C PRO A 67 12.56 -11.56 13.39
N TYR A 68 13.74 -11.26 12.84
CA TYR A 68 15.02 -11.52 13.53
C TYR A 68 15.27 -10.42 14.56
N GLU A 69 15.16 -10.75 15.85
CA GLU A 69 15.26 -9.78 16.96
C GLU A 69 16.55 -8.94 16.93
N GLY A 70 17.67 -9.52 16.50
CA GLY A 70 18.96 -8.82 16.36
C GLY A 70 19.15 -8.02 15.07
N CYS A 71 18.17 -8.02 14.16
CA CYS A 71 18.23 -7.23 12.93
C CYS A 71 17.91 -5.76 13.23
N GLU A 72 18.67 -4.82 12.68
CA GLU A 72 18.40 -3.38 12.79
C GLU A 72 16.97 -3.02 12.34
N ARG A 73 16.44 -3.76 11.37
CA ARG A 73 15.09 -3.55 10.82
C ARG A 73 14.01 -4.40 11.51
N SER A 74 14.33 -4.99 12.67
CA SER A 74 13.36 -5.60 13.57
C SER A 74 12.57 -4.53 14.32
N ALA A 75 11.52 -4.92 15.04
CA ALA A 75 10.75 -3.98 15.87
C ALA A 75 11.58 -3.40 17.02
N ARG A 76 12.69 -4.05 17.41
CA ARG A 76 13.58 -3.65 18.50
C ARG A 76 14.90 -3.07 18.01
N GLY A 77 15.24 -3.24 16.74
CA GLY A 77 16.50 -2.82 16.14
C GLY A 77 16.62 -1.33 15.82
N GLY A 78 15.54 -0.55 15.94
CA GLY A 78 15.55 0.91 15.79
C GLY A 78 15.58 1.42 14.34
N GLY A 79 15.76 0.55 13.34
CA GLY A 79 15.71 0.89 11.92
C GLY A 79 14.28 1.05 11.37
N PRO A 80 14.12 1.46 10.10
CA PRO A 80 12.80 1.68 9.52
C PRO A 80 12.11 0.38 9.09
N SER A 81 10.82 0.25 9.41
CA SER A 81 9.96 -0.85 8.93
C SER A 81 9.91 -0.91 7.41
N PHE A 82 9.65 -2.09 6.88
CA PHE A 82 9.37 -2.26 5.46
C PHE A 82 7.96 -1.78 5.15
N PRO A 83 7.76 -1.03 4.05
CA PRO A 83 6.43 -0.59 3.64
C PRO A 83 5.59 -1.72 3.03
N ARG A 84 6.20 -2.88 2.71
CA ARG A 84 5.54 -4.00 2.00
C ARG A 84 6.13 -5.36 2.37
N LYS A 85 5.29 -6.40 2.35
CA LYS A 85 5.67 -7.79 2.68
C LYS A 85 6.69 -8.41 1.70
N ASP A 86 6.61 -8.11 0.41
CA ASP A 86 7.61 -8.57 -0.57
C ASP A 86 9.00 -8.01 -0.27
N LYS A 87 9.08 -6.74 0.15
CA LYS A 87 10.34 -6.10 0.56
C LYS A 87 10.91 -6.68 1.84
N LEU A 88 10.06 -7.04 2.80
CA LEU A 88 10.49 -7.83 3.95
C LEU A 88 11.04 -9.19 3.52
N LYS A 89 10.32 -9.94 2.67
CA LYS A 89 10.78 -11.26 2.18
C LYS A 89 12.10 -11.17 1.42
N ASP A 90 12.25 -10.18 0.54
CA ASP A 90 13.50 -9.94 -0.18
C ASP A 90 14.65 -9.68 0.80
N HIS A 91 14.42 -8.84 1.82
CA HIS A 91 15.40 -8.56 2.88
C HIS A 91 15.78 -9.82 3.68
N VAL A 92 14.80 -10.61 4.12
CA VAL A 92 15.06 -11.83 4.89
C VAL A 92 15.88 -12.81 4.07
N ARG A 93 15.50 -13.03 2.81
CA ARG A 93 16.24 -13.90 1.89
C ARG A 93 17.69 -13.42 1.69
N SER A 94 17.91 -12.11 1.57
CA SER A 94 19.24 -11.58 1.29
C SER A 94 20.14 -11.43 2.51
N MET A 95 19.57 -11.10 3.68
CA MET A 95 20.32 -10.75 4.89
C MET A 95 20.34 -11.87 5.94
N HIS A 96 19.41 -12.81 5.89
CA HIS A 96 19.29 -13.88 6.88
C HIS A 96 19.41 -15.28 6.29
N ASN A 97 19.73 -15.41 4.99
CA ASN A 97 20.08 -16.66 4.29
C ASN A 97 19.14 -17.87 4.53
N GLY A 98 17.90 -17.65 4.97
CA GLY A 98 16.96 -18.73 5.25
C GLY A 98 15.58 -18.16 5.54
N GLY A 99 14.61 -18.55 4.73
CA GLY A 99 13.21 -18.28 4.97
C GLY A 99 12.60 -19.28 5.96
N ASP A 100 11.52 -18.80 6.58
CA ASP A 100 10.64 -19.41 7.59
C ASP A 100 11.19 -19.43 9.02
#